data_AF-D4ZJ02-F1
#
_entry.id   AF-D4ZJ02-F1
#
_cell.length_a   1.000
_cell.length_b   1.000
_cell.length_c   1.000
_cell.angle_alpha   90.00
_cell.angle_beta   90.00
_cell.angle_gamma   90.00
#
_symmetry.space_group_name_H-M   'P 1'
#
loop_
_entity.id
_entity.type
_entity.pdbx_description
1 polymer ?
#
loop_
_entity_poly.entity_id
_entity_poly.type
_entity_poly.pdbx_seq_one_letter_code
_entity_poly.pdbx_strand_id
1 'polypeptide(L)'
;MSAGIPLFLSTILSMLILIVWTLKGSGSKKVRVLTSGLVFVLLISCWVVLLSYGVFHPAGSWGMALGFLIALFSLLIPAIGNRLVRDSNS
;
A
#
# COMPACT_ATOMS: atom_id res chain seq x y z
N MET A 1 -6.71 -22.84 -1.21
CA MET A 1 -6.10 -22.77 0.13
C MET A 1 -4.79 -21.99 0.02
N SER A 2 -4.52 -21.10 0.98
CA SER A 2 -3.27 -20.32 1.17
C SER A 2 -3.02 -19.04 0.34
N ALA A 3 -4.05 -18.32 -0.13
CA ALA A 3 -3.87 -16.97 -0.71
C ALA A 3 -3.62 -15.86 0.32
N GLY A 4 -3.89 -16.10 1.61
CA GLY A 4 -3.70 -15.10 2.68
C GLY A 4 -2.24 -14.81 3.04
N ILE A 5 -1.36 -15.81 2.94
CA ILE A 5 0.09 -15.66 3.24
C ILE A 5 0.78 -14.74 2.23
N PRO A 6 0.62 -14.92 0.90
CA PRO A 6 1.14 -13.98 -0.11
C PRO A 6 0.66 -12.55 0.12
N LEU A 7 -0.62 -12.39 0.44
CA LEU A 7 -1.23 -11.08 0.70
C LEU A 7 -0.62 -10.41 1.92
N PHE A 8 -0.46 -11.13 3.02
CA PHE A 8 0.18 -10.63 4.23
C PHE A 8 1.62 -10.17 3.95
N LEU A 9 2.41 -11.00 3.27
CA LEU A 9 3.78 -10.65 2.85
C LEU A 9 3.81 -9.42 1.96
N SER A 10 2.94 -9.32 0.95
CA SER A 10 2.85 -8.15 0.07
C SER A 10 2.46 -6.88 0.83
N THR A 11 1.55 -6.97 1.81
CA THR A 11 1.18 -5.81 2.63
C THR A 11 2.32 -5.33 3.53
N ILE A 12 3.08 -6.25 4.14
CA ILE A 12 4.28 -5.91 4.92
C ILE A 12 5.33 -5.25 4.02
N LEU A 13 5.59 -5.83 2.84
CA LEU A 13 6.57 -5.32 1.90
C LEU A 13 6.19 -3.90 1.42
N SER A 14 4.91 -3.70 1.09
CA SER A 14 4.33 -2.39 0.75
C SER A 14 4.52 -1.38 1.87
N MET A 15 4.22 -1.74 3.12
CA MET A 15 4.41 -0.87 4.27
C MET A 15 5.89 -0.48 4.45
N LEU A 16 6.81 -1.45 4.38
CA LEU A 16 8.25 -1.19 4.50
C LEU A 16 8.74 -0.24 3.41
N ILE A 17 8.29 -0.44 2.17
CA ILE A 17 8.68 0.40 1.04
C ILE A 17 8.13 1.82 1.20
N LEU A 18 6.89 1.99 1.64
CA LEU A 18 6.31 3.30 1.94
C LEU A 18 7.01 3.99 3.11
N ILE A 19 7.39 3.26 4.16
CA ILE A 19 8.14 3.80 5.30
C ILE A 19 9.52 4.27 4.86
N VAL A 20 10.28 3.42 4.15
CA VAL A 20 11.61 3.76 3.64
C VAL A 20 11.51 4.93 2.67
N TRP A 21 10.50 4.96 1.80
CA TRP A 21 10.24 6.13 0.95
C TRP A 21 10.01 7.35 1.85
N THR A 22 9.01 7.36 2.72
CA THR A 22 8.68 8.51 3.59
C THR A 22 9.89 9.05 4.36
N LEU A 23 10.81 8.19 4.81
CA LEU A 23 12.04 8.58 5.51
C LEU A 23 13.15 9.10 4.59
N LYS A 24 13.41 8.44 3.45
CA LYS A 24 14.64 8.66 2.65
C LYS A 24 14.45 9.24 1.25
N GLY A 25 13.27 9.12 0.64
CA GLY A 25 13.16 9.53 -0.76
C GLY A 25 13.00 11.05 -0.97
N SER A 26 12.80 11.43 -2.23
CA SER A 26 12.85 12.82 -2.66
C SER A 26 11.46 13.45 -2.78
N GLY A 27 11.37 14.78 -2.70
CA GLY A 27 10.13 15.55 -2.81
C GLY A 27 9.56 16.08 -1.49
N SER A 28 8.37 16.69 -1.56
CA SER A 28 7.74 17.33 -0.41
C SER A 28 7.32 16.33 0.66
N LYS A 29 7.92 16.42 1.85
CA LYS A 29 7.63 15.57 3.01
C LYS A 29 6.12 15.51 3.34
N LYS A 30 5.41 16.64 3.15
CA LYS A 30 3.94 16.72 3.35
C LYS A 30 3.19 15.79 2.41
N VAL A 31 3.51 15.80 1.11
CA VAL A 31 2.87 14.94 0.11
C VAL A 31 3.11 13.47 0.43
N ARG A 32 4.35 13.14 0.80
CA ARG A 32 4.78 11.75 1.05
C ARG A 32 4.10 11.15 2.27
N VAL A 33 4.01 11.91 3.37
CA VAL A 33 3.29 11.51 4.58
C VAL A 33 1.79 11.35 4.29
N LEU A 34 1.20 12.25 3.50
CA LEU A 34 -0.22 12.21 3.17
C LEU A 34 -0.57 11.01 2.27
N THR A 35 0.25 10.74 1.23
CA THR A 35 0.09 9.57 0.37
C THR A 35 0.30 8.27 1.13
N SER A 36 1.39 8.14 1.91
CA SER A 36 1.64 6.95 2.72
C SER A 36 0.53 6.72 3.75
N GLY A 37 0.03 7.79 4.39
CA GLY A 37 -1.08 7.72 5.33
C GLY A 37 -2.38 7.21 4.69
N LEU A 38 -2.74 7.74 3.51
CA LEU A 38 -3.91 7.26 2.76
C LEU A 38 -3.81 5.77 2.42
N VAL A 39 -2.65 5.32 1.94
CA VAL A 39 -2.44 3.91 1.60
C VAL A 39 -2.50 3.02 2.85
N PHE A 40 -1.96 3.48 3.99
CA PHE A 40 -2.08 2.77 5.26
C PHE A 40 -3.53 2.60 5.71
N VAL A 41 -4.33 3.67 5.67
CA VAL A 41 -5.75 3.62 6.05
C VAL A 41 -6.53 2.65 5.16
N LEU A 42 -6.26 2.67 3.85
CA LEU A 42 -6.86 1.75 2.88
C LEU A 42 -6.46 0.28 3.10
N LEU A 43 -5.20 0.02 3.47
CA LEU A 43 -4.75 -1.31 3.82
C LEU A 43 -5.43 -1.81 5.10
N ILE A 44 -5.48 -0.97 6.13
CA ILE A 44 -6.13 -1.30 7.41
C ILE A 44 -7.61 -1.59 7.20
N SER A 45 -8.33 -0.79 6.41
CA SER A 45 -9.75 -1.04 6.14
C SER A 45 -9.98 -2.36 5.41
N CYS A 46 -9.13 -2.73 4.45
CA CYS A 46 -9.16 -4.06 3.81
C CYS A 46 -8.97 -5.18 4.82
N TRP A 47 -8.00 -5.06 5.74
CA TRP A 47 -7.77 -6.05 6.79
C TRP A 47 -8.93 -6.15 7.77
N VAL A 48 -9.54 -5.03 8.16
CA VAL A 48 -10.72 -5.02 9.04
C VAL A 48 -11.87 -5.78 8.40
N VAL A 49 -12.20 -5.50 7.13
CA VAL A 49 -13.24 -6.25 6.40
C VAL A 49 -12.89 -7.74 6.31
N LEU A 50 -11.62 -8.06 6.09
CA LEU A 50 -11.15 -9.44 6.02
C LEU A 50 -11.34 -10.19 7.34
N LEU A 51 -10.99 -9.56 8.46
CA LEU A 51 -11.08 -10.13 9.80
C LEU A 51 -12.53 -10.20 10.29
N SER A 52 -13.38 -9.24 9.90
CA SER A 52 -14.79 -9.20 10.27
C SER A 52 -15.64 -10.23 9.54
N TYR A 53 -15.45 -10.40 8.23
CA TYR A 53 -16.29 -11.30 7.42
C TYR A 53 -15.63 -12.65 7.13
N GLY A 54 -14.32 -12.77 7.32
CA GLY A 54 -13.56 -13.96 6.99
C GLY A 54 -13.34 -14.12 5.47
N VAL A 55 -12.33 -14.92 5.11
CA VAL A 55 -11.88 -15.10 3.72
C VAL A 55 -12.92 -15.80 2.83
N PHE A 56 -13.82 -16.57 3.44
CA PHE A 56 -14.81 -17.38 2.74
C PHE A 56 -16.11 -16.63 2.44
N HIS A 57 -16.29 -15.43 2.99
CA HIS A 57 -17.43 -14.57 2.65
C HIS A 57 -17.08 -13.71 1.43
N PRO A 58 -18.00 -13.49 0.47
CA PRO A 58 -17.72 -12.70 -0.73
C PRO A 58 -17.19 -11.30 -0.38
N ALA A 59 -17.72 -10.64 0.65
CA ALA A 59 -17.18 -9.36 1.10
C ALA A 59 -15.69 -9.43 1.51
N GLY A 60 -15.26 -10.52 2.16
CA GLY A 60 -13.86 -10.73 2.55
C GLY A 60 -12.95 -11.06 1.37
N SER A 61 -13.43 -11.78 0.35
CA SER A 61 -12.63 -12.06 -0.85
C SER A 61 -12.40 -10.81 -1.70
N TRP A 62 -13.37 -9.90 -1.77
CA TRP A 62 -13.19 -8.57 -2.37
C TRP A 62 -12.19 -7.72 -1.56
N GLY A 63 -12.22 -7.81 -0.23
CA GLY A 63 -11.22 -7.21 0.64
C GLY A 63 -9.79 -7.71 0.37
N MET A 64 -9.61 -9.01 0.11
CA MET A 64 -8.32 -9.56 -0.32
C MET A 64 -7.86 -8.95 -1.64
N ALA A 65 -8.71 -8.96 -2.67
CA ALA A 65 -8.35 -8.50 -4.01
C ALA A 65 -7.98 -7.01 -4.01
N LEU A 66 -8.76 -6.19 -3.31
CA LEU A 66 -8.48 -4.76 -3.15
C LEU A 66 -7.20 -4.52 -2.36
N GLY A 67 -7.00 -5.21 -1.23
CA GLY A 67 -5.79 -5.11 -0.43
C GLY A 67 -4.52 -5.46 -1.22
N PHE A 68 -4.61 -6.48 -2.08
CA PHE A 68 -3.51 -6.88 -2.96
C PHE A 68 -3.22 -5.84 -4.04
N LEU A 69 -4.26 -5.29 -4.69
CA LEU A 69 -4.11 -4.21 -5.66
C LEU A 69 -3.48 -2.97 -5.04
N ILE A 70 -3.96 -2.56 -3.87
CA ILE A 70 -3.41 -1.41 -3.13
C ILE A 70 -1.94 -1.65 -2.79
N ALA A 71 -1.58 -2.85 -2.33
CA ALA A 71 -0.19 -3.22 -2.06
C ALA A 71 0.68 -3.28 -3.32
N LEU A 72 0.14 -3.60 -4.50
CA LEU A 72 0.87 -3.53 -5.77
C LEU A 72 1.09 -2.08 -6.20
N PHE A 73 0.05 -1.25 -6.15
CA PHE A 73 0.14 0.16 -6.54
C PHE A 73 1.08 0.93 -5.63
N SER A 74 1.12 0.63 -4.34
CA SER A 74 2.01 1.29 -3.38
C SER A 74 3.50 1.11 -3.72
N LEU A 75 3.87 0.01 -4.39
CA LEU A 75 5.25 -0.23 -4.84
C LEU A 75 5.66 0.73 -5.96
N LEU A 76 4.70 1.19 -6.75
CA LEU A 76 4.92 2.12 -7.86
C LEU A 76 4.95 3.58 -7.40
N ILE A 77 4.33 3.91 -6.27
CA ILE A 77 4.27 5.28 -5.72
C ILE A 77 5.67 5.88 -5.51
N PRO A 78 6.64 5.19 -4.87
CA PRO A 78 8.01 5.69 -4.74
C PRO A 78 8.72 5.93 -6.07
N ALA A 79 8.52 5.03 -7.03
CA ALA A 79 9.18 5.09 -8.33
C ALA A 79 8.68 6.29 -9.15
N ILE A 80 7.35 6.50 -9.18
CA ILE A 80 6.72 7.61 -9.88
C ILE A 80 7.03 8.94 -9.17
N GLY A 81 6.90 8.97 -7.84
CA GLY A 81 7.16 10.17 -7.04
C GLY A 81 8.61 10.65 -7.15
N ASN A 82 9.58 9.74 -7.16
CA ASN A 82 10.98 10.10 -7.34
C ASN A 82 11.28 10.60 -8.77
N ARG A 83 10.62 10.04 -9.81
CA ARG A 83 10.78 10.52 -11.20
C ARG A 83 10.19 11.91 -11.40
N LEU A 84 8.97 12.15 -10.93
CA LEU A 84 8.29 13.45 -11.05
C LEU A 84 9.10 14.60 -10.41
N VAL A 85 9.70 14.36 -9.25
CA VAL A 85 10.56 15.36 -8.60
C VAL A 85 11.85 15.58 -9.38
N ARG A 86 12.41 14.54 -10.00
CA ARG A 86 13.63 14.65 -10.81
C ARG A 86 13.40 15.45 -12.09
N ASP A 87 12.27 15.23 -12.76
CA ASP A 87 11.93 15.98 -13.98
C ASP A 87 11.53 17.43 -13.69
N SER A 88 10.97 17.73 -12.51
CA SER A 88 10.67 19.11 -12.09
C SER A 88 11.92 19.95 -11.75
N ASN A 89 13.08 19.30 -11.58
CA ASN A 89 14.33 19.94 -11.15
C ASN A 89 15.37 20.01 -12.28
N SER A 90 14.98 19.65 -13.52
CA SER A 90 15.78 19.79 -14.74
C SER A 90 15.24 20.92 -15.61
#